data_AF-A0ABD4KUK5-F1
#
_entry.id   AF-A0ABD4KUK5-F1
#
_cell.length_a   1.000
_cell.length_b   1.000
_cell.length_c   1.000
_cell.angle_alpha   90.00
_cell.angle_beta   90.00
_cell.angle_gamma   90.00
#
_symmetry.space_group_name_H-M   'P 1'
#
loop_
_entity.id
_entity.type
_entity.pdbx_description
1 polymer ?
#
loop_
_entity_poly.entity_id
_entity_poly.type
_entity_poly.pdbx_seq_one_letter_code
_entity_poly.pdbx_strand_id
1 'polypeptide(L)'
;RSPLLIALYEQDPMTNILPKEHTLYFSAPLNVSFDVALAQLRNRLHIQFSGNRRGLFHYYCPSVASYFFERSDTIDTGKWLGCFSSLYFYRQTYSDLAKWSKVVVVSEGGGLASNLWLLTESQENALNDKYHENEIVQWATENNIKELNWQKQKMVHLFCSQHQITDPQISSRLRHLIQRYDVALNDLNFHSKSHQTSENIVEHIEYLMSRENAYVY
;
A
#
# COMPACT_ATOMS: atom_id res chain seq x y z
N ARG A 1 14.99 13.75 -7.54
CA ARG A 1 16.20 13.64 -6.68
C ARG A 1 16.58 12.17 -6.62
N SER A 2 17.84 11.80 -6.91
CA SER A 2 18.32 10.42 -6.78
C SER A 2 18.53 10.08 -5.30
N PRO A 3 18.24 8.86 -4.84
CA PRO A 3 18.62 8.44 -3.50
C PRO A 3 20.15 8.44 -3.34
N LEU A 4 20.62 8.76 -2.13
CA LEU A 4 22.01 8.59 -1.73
C LEU A 4 22.22 7.13 -1.30
N LEU A 5 23.19 6.45 -1.90
CA LEU A 5 23.59 5.10 -1.50
C LEU A 5 24.90 5.17 -0.72
N ILE A 6 24.93 4.55 0.45
CA ILE A 6 26.09 4.51 1.34
C ILE A 6 26.41 3.04 1.60
N ALA A 7 27.66 2.63 1.37
CA ALA A 7 28.13 1.32 1.81
C ALA A 7 28.37 1.38 3.33
N LEU A 8 27.75 0.47 4.08
CA LEU A 8 27.90 0.37 5.52
C LEU A 8 28.66 -0.90 5.87
N TYR A 9 29.50 -0.81 6.90
CA TYR A 9 30.15 -1.98 7.50
C TYR A 9 29.27 -2.59 8.60
N GLU A 10 29.63 -3.78 9.07
CA GLU A 10 28.97 -4.37 10.23
C GLU A 10 29.10 -3.43 11.45
N GLN A 11 27.96 -3.13 12.10
CA GLN A 11 27.87 -2.20 13.25
C GLN A 11 28.33 -0.76 12.98
N ASP A 12 28.22 -0.30 11.73
CA ASP A 12 28.58 1.07 11.36
C ASP A 12 27.82 2.10 12.23
N PRO A 13 28.52 3.05 12.90
CA PRO A 13 27.89 4.04 13.76
C PRO A 13 26.89 4.94 13.01
N MET A 14 27.00 5.05 11.68
CA MET A 14 26.05 5.78 10.85
C MET A 14 24.61 5.27 11.01
N THR A 15 24.42 3.98 11.29
CA THR A 15 23.08 3.39 11.51
C THR A 15 22.31 4.05 12.66
N ASN A 16 23.02 4.65 13.63
CA ASN A 16 22.42 5.36 14.76
C ASN A 16 22.11 6.84 14.47
N ILE A 17 22.68 7.40 13.40
CA ILE A 17 22.59 8.83 13.07
C ILE A 17 21.61 9.08 11.93
N LEU A 18 21.45 8.09 11.03
CA LEU A 18 20.56 8.22 9.89
C LEU A 18 19.08 8.30 10.32
N PRO A 19 18.31 9.27 9.79
CA PRO A 19 16.92 9.45 10.16
C PRO A 19 16.10 8.25 9.68
N LYS A 20 15.48 7.53 10.62
CA LYS A 20 14.68 6.33 10.34
C LYS A 20 13.54 6.61 9.36
N GLU A 21 12.99 7.82 9.35
CA GLU A 21 11.89 8.22 8.48
C GLU A 21 12.29 8.40 7.01
N HIS A 22 13.60 8.36 6.70
CA HIS A 22 14.13 8.59 5.35
C HIS A 22 15.16 7.52 4.93
N THR A 23 15.29 6.43 5.69
CA THR A 23 16.36 5.46 5.51
C THR A 23 15.81 4.05 5.27
N LEU A 24 16.35 3.39 4.26
CA LEU A 24 16.17 1.96 3.98
C LEU A 24 17.55 1.30 4.06
N TYR A 25 17.62 0.13 4.67
CA TYR A 25 18.83 -0.66 4.76
C TYR A 25 18.66 -1.93 3.94
N PHE A 26 19.55 -2.14 2.98
CA PHE A 26 19.62 -3.36 2.19
C PHE A 26 20.83 -4.17 2.61
N SER A 27 20.62 -5.46 2.89
CA SER A 27 21.72 -6.39 3.19
C SER A 27 21.96 -7.28 1.97
N ALA A 28 23.22 -7.47 1.61
CA ALA A 28 23.64 -8.38 0.56
C ALA A 28 24.70 -9.36 1.12
N PRO A 29 24.79 -10.58 0.58
CA PRO A 29 25.89 -11.50 0.87
C PRO A 29 27.27 -10.91 0.53
N LEU A 30 28.34 -11.33 1.23
CA LEU A 30 29.71 -10.81 1.06
C LEU A 30 30.29 -10.97 -0.35
N ASN A 31 29.78 -11.92 -1.14
CA ASN A 31 30.21 -12.15 -2.52
C ASN A 31 29.55 -11.18 -3.53
N VAL A 32 28.59 -10.35 -3.10
CA VAL A 32 27.96 -9.32 -3.92
C VAL A 32 28.77 -8.03 -3.79
N SER A 33 29.35 -7.55 -4.89
CA SER A 33 30.08 -6.28 -4.88
C SER A 33 29.11 -5.09 -4.79
N PHE A 34 29.62 -3.94 -4.33
CA PHE A 34 28.85 -2.71 -4.28
C PHE A 34 28.29 -2.30 -5.65
N ASP A 35 29.06 -2.46 -6.72
CA ASP A 35 28.62 -2.14 -8.08
C ASP A 35 27.45 -3.01 -8.54
N VAL A 36 27.45 -4.30 -8.19
CA VAL A 36 26.34 -5.22 -8.49
C VAL A 36 25.09 -4.79 -7.72
N ALA A 37 25.23 -4.51 -6.42
CA ALA A 37 24.12 -4.03 -5.60
C ALA A 37 23.55 -2.69 -6.11
N LEU A 38 24.43 -1.75 -6.48
CA LEU A 38 24.03 -0.45 -7.03
C LEU A 38 23.34 -0.59 -8.39
N ALA A 39 23.85 -1.44 -9.28
CA ALA A 39 23.23 -1.71 -10.57
C ALA A 39 21.83 -2.32 -10.40
N GLN A 40 21.68 -3.29 -9.48
CA GLN A 40 20.39 -3.88 -9.13
C GLN A 40 19.39 -2.80 -8.68
N LEU A 41 19.76 -1.98 -7.69
CA LEU A 41 18.92 -0.90 -7.15
C LEU A 41 18.54 0.14 -8.22
N ARG A 42 19.45 0.48 -9.14
CA ARG A 42 19.18 1.39 -10.25
C ARG A 42 18.21 0.78 -11.27
N ASN A 43 18.36 -0.49 -11.59
CA ASN A 43 17.46 -1.19 -12.50
C ASN A 43 16.04 -1.27 -11.93
N ARG A 44 15.92 -1.43 -10.60
CA ARG A 44 14.61 -1.43 -9.91
C ARG A 44 13.89 -0.09 -9.85
N LEU A 45 14.53 1.01 -10.27
CA LEU A 45 13.84 2.29 -10.46
C LEU A 45 12.92 2.26 -11.69
N HIS A 46 13.20 1.42 -12.69
CA HIS A 46 12.41 1.40 -13.92
C HIS A 46 11.41 0.26 -13.86
N ILE A 47 10.13 0.62 -13.85
CA ILE A 47 9.03 -0.36 -13.79
C ILE A 47 8.15 -0.29 -15.02
N GLN A 48 7.53 -1.42 -15.34
CA GLN A 48 6.42 -1.57 -16.27
C GLN A 48 5.20 -2.08 -15.51
N PHE A 49 4.03 -1.53 -15.81
CA PHE A 49 2.77 -1.87 -15.13
C PHE A 49 1.57 -1.62 -16.06
N SER A 50 0.41 -2.20 -15.72
CA SER A 50 -0.83 -2.03 -16.50
C SER A 50 -0.63 -2.18 -18.02
N GLY A 51 -0.01 -3.29 -18.44
CA GLY A 51 0.38 -3.51 -19.84
C GLY A 51 1.72 -2.86 -20.17
N ASN A 52 1.73 -1.87 -21.07
CA ASN A 52 2.96 -1.25 -21.60
C ASN A 52 3.32 0.09 -20.94
N ARG A 53 2.65 0.48 -19.85
CA ARG A 53 2.98 1.74 -19.16
C ARG A 53 4.30 1.58 -18.43
N ARG A 54 5.14 2.62 -18.49
CA ARG A 54 6.43 2.67 -17.82
C ARG A 54 6.45 3.81 -16.83
N GLY A 55 7.16 3.62 -15.73
CA GLY A 55 7.28 4.63 -14.69
C GLY A 55 8.59 4.54 -13.94
N LEU A 56 8.87 5.61 -13.20
CA LEU A 56 9.96 5.65 -12.23
C LEU A 56 9.41 5.25 -10.86
N PHE A 57 9.93 4.16 -10.32
CA PHE A 57 9.52 3.62 -9.04
C PHE A 57 10.39 4.16 -7.90
N HIS A 58 9.80 5.03 -7.10
CA HIS A 58 10.45 5.66 -5.96
C HIS A 58 10.46 4.75 -4.72
N TYR A 59 10.92 3.50 -4.85
CA TYR A 59 10.97 2.53 -3.74
C TYR A 59 11.79 3.02 -2.54
N TYR A 60 12.71 3.95 -2.75
CA TYR A 60 13.53 4.56 -1.71
C TYR A 60 12.76 5.55 -0.83
N CYS A 61 11.52 5.88 -1.17
CA CYS A 61 10.63 6.63 -0.30
C CYS A 61 10.04 5.67 0.75
N PRO A 62 10.27 5.85 2.06
CA PRO A 62 9.84 4.88 3.07
C PRO A 62 8.33 4.64 3.11
N SER A 63 7.52 5.66 2.82
CA SER A 63 6.07 5.44 2.66
C SER A 63 5.80 4.45 1.53
N VAL A 64 6.33 4.67 0.33
CA VAL A 64 6.18 3.75 -0.82
C VAL A 64 6.72 2.35 -0.49
N ALA A 65 7.91 2.27 0.12
CA ALA A 65 8.54 1.02 0.54
C ALA A 65 7.66 0.22 1.49
N SER A 66 7.02 0.90 2.44
CA SER A 66 6.20 0.25 3.47
C SER A 66 5.02 -0.49 2.87
N TYR A 67 4.33 0.11 1.90
CA TYR A 67 3.25 -0.61 1.21
C TYR A 67 3.81 -1.70 0.31
N PHE A 68 4.81 -1.39 -0.52
CA PHE A 68 5.34 -2.32 -1.50
C PHE A 68 5.92 -3.59 -0.86
N PHE A 69 6.85 -3.45 0.08
CA PHE A 69 7.57 -4.61 0.62
C PHE A 69 6.79 -5.36 1.71
N GLU A 70 5.82 -4.75 2.39
CA GLU A 70 5.03 -5.46 3.41
C GLU A 70 3.75 -6.09 2.85
N ARG A 71 3.18 -5.51 1.79
CA ARG A 71 1.87 -5.94 1.27
C ARG A 71 1.95 -6.74 -0.02
N SER A 72 3.11 -6.74 -0.71
CA SER A 72 3.35 -7.67 -1.82
C SER A 72 3.60 -9.09 -1.32
N ASP A 73 3.40 -10.05 -2.22
CA ASP A 73 3.72 -11.44 -1.93
C ASP A 73 5.23 -11.61 -1.66
N THR A 74 5.56 -12.53 -0.75
CA THR A 74 6.96 -12.78 -0.33
C THR A 74 7.85 -13.27 -1.47
N ILE A 75 7.31 -14.08 -2.39
CA ILE A 75 8.02 -14.60 -3.56
C ILE A 75 8.32 -13.46 -4.54
N ASP A 76 7.32 -12.63 -4.82
CA ASP A 76 7.47 -11.48 -5.72
C ASP A 76 8.44 -10.44 -5.16
N THR A 77 8.39 -10.23 -3.85
CA THR A 77 9.35 -9.39 -3.13
C THR A 77 10.77 -9.95 -3.22
N GLY A 78 10.94 -11.28 -3.11
CA GLY A 78 12.22 -11.95 -3.31
C GLY A 78 12.81 -11.74 -4.69
N LYS A 79 12.00 -11.94 -5.73
CA LYS A 79 12.42 -11.71 -7.11
C LYS A 79 12.80 -10.23 -7.35
N TRP A 80 12.07 -9.29 -6.72
CA TRP A 80 12.42 -7.88 -6.78
C TRP A 80 13.77 -7.61 -6.11
N LEU A 81 13.99 -8.11 -4.90
CA LEU A 81 15.26 -7.92 -4.16
C LEU A 81 16.46 -8.50 -4.92
N GLY A 82 16.32 -9.65 -5.56
CA GLY A 82 17.36 -10.26 -6.38
C GLY A 82 18.61 -10.61 -5.58
N CYS A 83 19.66 -9.79 -5.65
CA CYS A 83 20.94 -10.04 -4.94
C CYS A 83 20.90 -9.69 -3.44
N PHE A 84 19.87 -9.00 -2.96
CA PHE A 84 19.73 -8.66 -1.55
C PHE A 84 19.09 -9.81 -0.75
N SER A 85 19.62 -10.07 0.44
CA SER A 85 19.12 -11.10 1.37
C SER A 85 18.06 -10.56 2.33
N SER A 86 18.11 -9.26 2.63
CA SER A 86 17.07 -8.61 3.44
C SER A 86 16.98 -7.12 3.18
N LEU A 87 15.83 -6.58 3.56
CA LEU A 87 15.54 -5.16 3.60
C LEU A 87 15.02 -4.80 5.00
N TYR A 88 15.43 -3.64 5.52
CA TYR A 88 14.97 -3.07 6.77
C TYR A 88 14.56 -1.61 6.60
N PHE A 89 13.38 -1.23 7.09
CA PHE A 89 12.86 0.13 6.99
C PHE A 89 11.91 0.45 8.14
N TYR A 90 11.69 1.74 8.37
CA TYR A 90 10.69 2.19 9.33
C TYR A 90 9.33 2.33 8.63
N ARG A 91 8.34 1.55 9.07
CA ARG A 91 7.01 1.48 8.50
C ARG A 91 6.31 2.84 8.56
N GLN A 92 5.78 3.26 7.41
CA GLN A 92 5.04 4.51 7.19
C GLN A 92 3.81 4.25 6.32
N THR A 93 2.93 3.37 6.80
CA THR A 93 1.56 3.26 6.30
C THR A 93 0.64 4.13 7.17
N TYR A 94 -0.53 4.51 6.66
CA TYR A 94 -1.50 5.27 7.45
C TYR A 94 -2.29 4.36 8.40
N SER A 95 -2.61 3.14 7.95
CA SER A 95 -3.46 2.22 8.72
C SER A 95 -2.74 1.46 9.84
N ASP A 96 -1.41 1.39 9.81
CA ASP A 96 -0.64 0.59 10.76
C ASP A 96 0.25 1.46 11.65
N LEU A 97 0.55 0.94 12.84
CA LEU A 97 1.50 1.60 13.74
C LEU A 97 2.91 1.63 13.13
N ALA A 98 3.53 2.80 13.20
CA ALA A 98 4.90 2.99 12.77
C ALA A 98 5.87 2.17 13.64
N LYS A 99 6.62 1.28 13.00
CA LYS A 99 7.62 0.42 13.64
C LYS A 99 8.69 0.01 12.64
N TRP A 100 9.83 -0.44 13.14
CA TRP A 100 10.80 -1.10 12.27
C TRP A 100 10.22 -2.40 11.70
N SER A 101 10.47 -2.61 10.40
CA SER A 101 10.05 -3.79 9.67
C SER A 101 11.22 -4.41 8.93
N LYS A 102 11.28 -5.74 8.92
CA LYS A 102 12.31 -6.53 8.25
C LYS A 102 11.66 -7.49 7.27
N VAL A 103 12.11 -7.44 6.04
CA VAL A 103 11.77 -8.40 5.00
C VAL A 103 13.02 -9.23 4.73
N VAL A 104 12.94 -10.53 4.97
CA VAL A 104 14.02 -11.49 4.69
C VAL A 104 13.54 -12.38 3.57
N VAL A 105 14.37 -12.56 2.56
CA VAL A 105 14.03 -13.47 1.46
C VAL A 105 15.19 -14.41 1.21
N VAL A 106 14.86 -15.69 1.05
CA VAL A 106 15.79 -16.69 0.54
C VAL A 106 15.77 -16.55 -0.98
N SER A 107 16.77 -15.87 -1.53
CA SER A 107 16.92 -15.74 -2.98
C SER A 107 17.36 -17.09 -3.54
N GLU A 108 16.48 -17.77 -4.26
CA GLU A 108 16.88 -18.84 -5.18
C GLU A 108 17.53 -18.13 -6.37
N GLY A 109 18.87 -18.15 -6.41
CA GLY A 109 19.71 -17.35 -7.31
C GLY A 109 19.09 -17.12 -8.69
N GLY A 110 18.76 -15.86 -8.99
CA GLY A 110 18.09 -15.45 -10.22
C GLY A 110 18.96 -14.50 -11.03
N GLY A 111 19.17 -14.84 -12.30
CA GLY A 111 20.13 -14.24 -13.24
C GLY A 111 19.98 -12.73 -13.51
N LEU A 112 20.94 -12.24 -14.31
CA LEU A 112 21.14 -10.84 -14.72
C LEU A 112 19.83 -10.07 -14.85
N ALA A 113 19.67 -9.08 -13.98
CA ALA A 113 18.48 -8.25 -13.89
C ALA A 113 18.18 -7.60 -15.25
N SER A 114 17.00 -7.91 -15.81
CA SER A 114 16.38 -7.07 -16.81
C SER A 114 16.35 -5.63 -16.30
N ASN A 115 16.73 -4.67 -17.16
CA ASN A 115 16.73 -3.24 -16.83
C ASN A 115 15.32 -2.69 -16.56
N LEU A 116 14.27 -3.43 -16.92
CA LEU A 116 12.88 -3.07 -16.73
C LEU A 116 12.19 -4.15 -15.89
N TRP A 117 11.67 -3.75 -14.73
CA TRP A 117 10.92 -4.64 -13.84
C TRP A 117 9.43 -4.59 -14.14
N LEU A 118 8.83 -5.73 -14.51
CA LEU A 118 7.37 -5.82 -14.63
C LEU A 118 6.77 -6.00 -13.24
N LEU A 119 5.91 -5.08 -12.82
CA LEU A 119 5.16 -5.25 -11.58
C LEU A 119 4.26 -6.47 -11.69
N THR A 120 4.28 -7.29 -10.63
CA THR A 120 3.34 -8.39 -10.47
C THR A 120 2.01 -7.86 -9.96
N GLU A 121 0.94 -8.67 -10.05
CA GLU A 121 -0.37 -8.29 -9.51
C GLU A 121 -0.31 -7.98 -8.01
N SER A 122 0.44 -8.77 -7.23
CA SER A 122 0.61 -8.53 -5.78
C SER A 122 1.30 -7.18 -5.51
N GLN A 123 2.24 -6.79 -6.36
CA GLN A 123 2.96 -5.52 -6.28
C GLN A 123 2.10 -4.33 -6.70
N GLU A 124 1.31 -4.46 -7.77
CA GLU A 124 0.34 -3.44 -8.17
C GLU A 124 -0.71 -3.23 -7.07
N ASN A 125 -1.27 -4.32 -6.51
CA ASN A 125 -2.24 -4.26 -5.43
C ASN A 125 -1.67 -3.58 -4.18
N ALA A 126 -0.43 -3.88 -3.80
CA ALA A 126 0.26 -3.23 -2.69
C ALA A 126 0.39 -1.71 -2.89
N LEU A 127 0.74 -1.26 -4.10
CA LEU A 127 0.85 0.17 -4.41
C LEU A 127 -0.52 0.85 -4.49
N ASN A 128 -1.54 0.16 -5.00
CA ASN A 128 -2.91 0.67 -5.02
C ASN A 128 -3.47 0.87 -3.61
N ASP A 129 -3.13 0.00 -2.66
CA ASP A 129 -3.54 0.17 -1.25
C ASP A 129 -2.99 1.47 -0.62
N LYS A 130 -1.78 1.91 -1.02
CA LYS A 130 -1.26 3.23 -0.64
C LYS A 130 -2.14 4.36 -1.20
N TYR A 131 -2.56 4.23 -2.45
CA TYR A 131 -3.42 5.22 -3.10
C TYR A 131 -4.78 5.28 -2.38
N HIS A 132 -5.38 4.13 -2.06
CA HIS A 132 -6.65 4.04 -1.35
C HIS A 132 -6.59 4.65 0.05
N GLU A 133 -5.54 4.37 0.83
CA GLU A 133 -5.40 5.01 2.14
C GLU A 133 -5.20 6.52 2.02
N ASN A 134 -4.48 6.99 1.00
CA ASN A 134 -4.32 8.42 0.77
C ASN A 134 -5.66 9.12 0.45
N GLU A 135 -6.53 8.49 -0.34
CA GLU A 135 -7.89 9.01 -0.58
C GLU A 135 -8.72 9.07 0.72
N ILE A 136 -8.60 8.05 1.58
CA ILE A 136 -9.29 8.02 2.88
C ILE A 136 -8.78 9.16 3.78
N VAL A 137 -7.45 9.37 3.86
CA VAL A 137 -6.87 10.45 4.66
C VAL A 137 -7.30 11.81 4.13
N GLN A 138 -7.29 12.00 2.82
CA GLN A 138 -7.72 13.26 2.21
C GLN A 138 -9.19 13.55 2.55
N TRP A 139 -10.07 12.57 2.34
CA TRP A 139 -11.49 12.69 2.72
C TRP A 139 -11.65 13.00 4.21
N ALA A 140 -10.96 12.28 5.10
CA ALA A 140 -11.05 12.50 6.54
C ALA A 140 -10.59 13.91 6.95
N THR A 141 -9.52 14.40 6.31
CA THR A 141 -8.96 15.74 6.56
C THR A 141 -9.96 16.82 6.12
N GLU A 142 -10.52 16.71 4.92
CA GLU A 142 -11.52 17.64 4.38
C GLU A 142 -12.78 17.70 5.24
N ASN A 143 -13.14 16.59 5.89
CA ASN A 143 -14.33 16.46 6.72
C ASN A 143 -14.05 16.58 8.24
N ASN A 144 -12.82 16.94 8.65
CA ASN A 144 -12.40 17.08 10.05
C ASN A 144 -12.62 15.81 10.92
N ILE A 145 -12.47 14.63 10.33
CA ILE A 145 -12.61 13.34 11.02
C ILE A 145 -11.26 12.94 11.62
N LYS A 146 -11.21 12.77 12.94
CA LYS A 146 -9.96 12.48 13.68
C LYS A 146 -9.67 10.99 13.82
N GLU A 147 -10.70 10.17 14.03
CA GLU A 147 -10.55 8.74 14.29
C GLU A 147 -11.17 7.95 13.14
N LEU A 148 -10.36 7.08 12.54
CA LEU A 148 -10.75 6.26 11.40
C LEU A 148 -10.69 4.78 11.77
N ASN A 149 -11.79 4.09 11.51
CA ASN A 149 -11.75 2.64 11.44
C ASN A 149 -11.23 2.22 10.06
N TRP A 150 -9.91 2.02 9.95
CA TRP A 150 -9.24 1.71 8.69
C TRP A 150 -9.83 0.52 7.94
N GLN A 151 -10.16 -0.55 8.67
CA GLN A 151 -10.75 -1.74 8.07
C GLN A 151 -12.09 -1.41 7.40
N LYS A 152 -12.99 -0.73 8.11
CA LYS A 152 -14.31 -0.34 7.57
C LYS A 152 -14.16 0.66 6.42
N GLN A 153 -13.26 1.62 6.52
CA GLN A 153 -13.03 2.63 5.47
C GLN A 153 -12.40 2.04 4.19
N LYS A 154 -11.54 1.03 4.32
CA LYS A 154 -11.03 0.27 3.17
C LYS A 154 -12.12 -0.57 2.52
N MET A 155 -13.03 -1.15 3.30
CA MET A 155 -14.17 -1.89 2.76
C MET A 155 -15.10 -1.01 1.94
N VAL A 156 -15.28 0.27 2.29
CA VAL A 156 -16.01 1.23 1.44
C VAL A 156 -15.39 1.31 0.05
N HIS A 157 -14.07 1.38 -0.04
CA HIS A 157 -13.39 1.42 -1.32
C HIS A 157 -13.64 0.14 -2.14
N LEU A 158 -13.48 -1.03 -1.52
CA LEU A 158 -13.73 -2.32 -2.17
C LEU A 158 -15.17 -2.43 -2.67
N PHE A 159 -16.13 -2.02 -1.85
CA PHE A 159 -17.55 -1.99 -2.20
C PHE A 159 -17.82 -1.04 -3.38
N CYS A 160 -17.27 0.17 -3.35
CA CYS A 160 -17.39 1.11 -4.47
C CYS A 160 -16.82 0.51 -5.76
N SER A 161 -15.68 -0.16 -5.71
CA SER A 161 -15.09 -0.83 -6.88
C SER A 161 -15.96 -1.98 -7.40
N GLN A 162 -16.50 -2.82 -6.51
CA GLN A 162 -17.37 -3.96 -6.88
C GLN A 162 -18.68 -3.49 -7.54
N HIS A 163 -19.23 -2.38 -7.06
CA HIS A 163 -20.50 -1.82 -7.54
C HIS A 163 -20.32 -0.68 -8.56
N GLN A 164 -19.09 -0.47 -9.07
CA GLN A 164 -18.77 0.54 -10.07
C GLN A 164 -19.23 1.96 -9.66
N ILE A 165 -19.20 2.26 -8.36
CA ILE A 165 -19.49 3.59 -7.81
C ILE A 165 -18.27 4.47 -8.07
N THR A 166 -18.37 5.31 -9.09
CA THR A 166 -17.29 6.19 -9.55
C THR A 166 -17.46 7.64 -9.12
N ASP A 167 -18.67 8.04 -8.71
CA ASP A 167 -18.96 9.41 -8.26
C ASP A 167 -18.32 9.67 -6.87
N PRO A 168 -17.39 10.64 -6.76
CA PRO A 168 -16.75 11.00 -5.49
C PRO A 168 -17.73 11.45 -4.41
N GLN A 169 -18.83 12.11 -4.78
CA GLN A 169 -19.85 12.56 -3.83
C GLN A 169 -20.58 11.37 -3.21
N ILE A 170 -20.96 10.39 -4.04
CA ILE A 170 -21.63 9.16 -3.59
C ILE A 170 -20.69 8.34 -2.70
N SER A 171 -19.42 8.20 -3.09
CA SER A 171 -18.42 7.51 -2.26
C SER A 171 -18.22 8.22 -0.92
N SER A 172 -18.11 9.56 -0.91
CA SER A 172 -17.99 10.36 0.31
C SER A 172 -19.21 10.19 1.23
N ARG A 173 -20.42 10.19 0.67
CA ARG A 173 -21.66 9.94 1.44
C ARG A 173 -21.65 8.56 2.08
N LEU A 174 -21.23 7.53 1.33
CA LEU A 174 -21.09 6.17 1.88
C LEU A 174 -20.05 6.12 3.02
N ARG A 175 -18.91 6.80 2.87
CA ARG A 175 -17.90 6.89 3.95
C ARG A 175 -18.45 7.55 5.20
N HIS A 176 -19.25 8.60 5.06
CA HIS A 176 -19.94 9.28 6.17
C HIS A 176 -20.92 8.35 6.88
N LEU A 177 -21.70 7.56 6.13
CA LEU A 177 -22.63 6.58 6.72
C LEU A 177 -21.87 5.54 7.56
N ILE A 178 -20.80 4.96 7.00
CA ILE A 178 -19.98 3.97 7.71
C ILE A 178 -19.28 4.59 8.92
N GLN A 179 -18.78 5.81 8.80
CA GLN A 179 -18.18 6.52 9.92
C GLN A 179 -19.19 6.82 11.04
N ARG A 180 -20.42 7.20 10.68
CA ARG A 180 -21.46 7.60 11.64
C ARG A 180 -22.02 6.41 12.42
N TYR A 181 -22.31 5.31 11.72
CA TYR A 181 -22.93 4.14 12.33
C TYR A 181 -21.91 3.12 12.85
N ASP A 182 -20.63 3.27 12.47
CA ASP A 182 -19.56 2.32 12.78
C ASP A 182 -19.96 0.87 12.44
N VAL A 183 -20.57 0.64 11.28
CA VAL A 183 -20.98 -0.69 10.78
C VAL A 183 -20.04 -1.15 9.67
N ALA A 184 -19.71 -2.44 9.60
CA ALA A 184 -18.97 -2.97 8.46
C ALA A 184 -19.92 -3.29 7.30
N LEU A 185 -19.57 -2.87 6.07
CA LEU A 185 -20.38 -3.13 4.88
C LEU A 185 -20.65 -4.63 4.61
N ASN A 186 -19.76 -5.52 5.05
CA ASN A 186 -19.93 -6.97 4.88
C ASN A 186 -21.00 -7.55 5.81
N ASP A 187 -21.30 -6.87 6.92
CA ASP A 187 -22.32 -7.32 7.87
C ASP A 187 -23.73 -6.95 7.37
N LEU A 188 -23.81 -6.05 6.38
CA LEU A 188 -25.06 -5.72 5.73
C LEU A 188 -25.40 -6.85 4.75
N ASN A 189 -26.59 -7.43 4.90
CA ASN A 189 -27.19 -8.33 3.90
C ASN A 189 -27.62 -7.56 2.64
N PHE A 190 -26.71 -6.77 2.07
CA PHE A 190 -26.94 -6.00 0.86
C PHE A 190 -26.81 -6.93 -0.35
N HIS A 191 -27.92 -7.15 -1.05
CA HIS A 191 -27.92 -7.85 -2.33
C HIS A 191 -28.20 -6.84 -3.44
N SER A 192 -27.21 -6.60 -4.31
CA SER A 192 -27.40 -5.76 -5.48
C SER A 192 -28.41 -6.39 -6.43
N LYS A 193 -29.42 -5.62 -6.83
CA LYS A 193 -30.33 -5.97 -7.92
C LYS A 193 -29.70 -5.60 -9.26
N SER A 194 -30.09 -6.28 -10.33
CA SER A 194 -29.63 -5.89 -11.68
C SER A 194 -30.13 -4.47 -12.02
N HIS A 195 -29.28 -3.67 -12.65
CA HIS A 195 -29.56 -2.28 -13.10
C HIS A 195 -29.73 -1.21 -12.00
N GLN A 196 -29.14 -1.40 -10.81
CA GLN A 196 -29.11 -0.32 -9.81
C GLN A 196 -28.10 0.78 -10.17
N THR A 197 -28.50 2.03 -9.99
CA THR A 197 -27.59 3.18 -10.04
C THR A 197 -26.78 3.27 -8.74
N SER A 198 -25.61 3.90 -8.78
CA SER A 198 -24.79 4.14 -7.58
C SER A 198 -25.57 4.85 -6.47
N GLU A 199 -26.49 5.75 -6.85
CA GLU A 199 -27.35 6.49 -5.92
C GLU A 199 -28.32 5.57 -5.19
N ASN A 200 -29.05 4.72 -5.92
CA ASN A 200 -30.02 3.78 -5.34
C ASN A 200 -29.35 2.76 -4.39
N ILE A 201 -28.08 2.42 -4.64
CA ILE A 201 -27.29 1.54 -3.78
C ILE A 201 -27.05 2.22 -2.43
N VAL A 202 -26.52 3.46 -2.44
CA VAL A 202 -26.21 4.18 -1.21
C VAL A 202 -27.47 4.56 -0.43
N GLU A 203 -28.56 4.94 -1.11
CA GLU A 203 -29.85 5.16 -0.46
C GLU A 203 -30.39 3.89 0.24
N HIS A 204 -30.24 2.73 -0.39
CA HIS A 204 -30.66 1.47 0.22
C HIS A 204 -29.83 1.13 1.46
N ILE A 205 -28.52 1.37 1.40
CA ILE A 205 -27.61 1.19 2.55
C ILE A 205 -27.99 2.14 3.69
N GLU A 206 -28.24 3.41 3.38
CA GLU A 206 -28.70 4.40 4.35
C GLU A 206 -30.03 3.99 5.01
N TYR A 207 -30.97 3.48 4.22
CA TYR A 207 -32.23 2.93 4.73
C TYR A 207 -32.02 1.73 5.65
N LEU A 208 -31.13 0.79 5.29
CA LEU A 208 -30.84 -0.37 6.14
C LEU A 208 -30.22 0.06 7.48
N MET A 209 -29.24 0.96 7.46
CA MET A 209 -28.55 1.45 8.66
C MET A 209 -29.46 2.28 9.57
N SER A 210 -30.31 3.13 8.99
CA SER A 210 -31.27 3.91 9.78
C SER A 210 -32.29 3.02 10.46
N ARG A 211 -32.75 1.95 9.81
CA ARG A 211 -33.71 0.99 10.38
C ARG A 211 -33.10 0.15 11.50
N GLU A 212 -31.87 -0.33 11.33
CA GLU A 212 -31.19 -1.16 12.34
C GLU A 212 -30.83 -0.34 13.59
N ASN A 213 -30.47 0.93 13.43
CA ASN A 213 -30.14 1.82 14.55
C ASN A 213 -31.34 2.58 15.14
N ALA A 214 -32.53 2.53 14.51
CA ALA A 214 -33.75 3.09 15.09
C ALA A 214 -34.25 2.34 16.34
N TYR A 215 -33.73 1.13 16.61
CA TYR A 215 -34.06 0.32 17.79
C TYR A 215 -33.01 0.41 18.91
N VAL A 216 -32.03 1.31 18.78
CA VAL A 216 -31.01 1.59 19.79
C VAL A 216 -31.31 2.93 20.46
N TYR A 217 -32.45 3.00 21.15
CA TYR A 217 -32.80 4.04 22.11
C TYR A 217 -33.41 3.41 23.35
#